data_AF-A0A9E2UXY5-F1
#
_entry.id   AF-A0A9E2UXY5-F1
#
_cell.length_a   1.000
_cell.length_b   1.000
_cell.length_c   1.000
_cell.angle_alpha   90.00
_cell.angle_beta   90.00
_cell.angle_gamma   90.00
#
_symmetry.space_group_name_H-M   'P 1'
#
loop_
_entity.id
_entity.type
_entity.pdbx_description
1 polymer ?
#
loop_
_entity_poly.entity_id
_entity_poly.type
_entity_poly.pdbx_seq_one_letter_code
_entity_poly.pdbx_strand_id
1 'polypeptide(L)'
;MDNTVRKEQDGTAYDFFHADYWLRRERSGKVDAFERYGAERSKDKPRQFMTSEILPATRGLIDKLRIPQDPSEEKEQDTLLPKRLIEVDFLRYLGIITNEVGAIAIARLAGFGDTANRLGQILLFQEEFEPDEQPLALSSLKQFIRFLLVHRGVQEPSIVVTDRGNVKAIWEYSEKQIFWIEFYPSGDVRYLAFVPNERRSDGVERTAGWSTASDAFERAQGLGATAWMVF
;
A
#
# COMPACT_ATOMS: atom_id res chain seq x y z
N MET A 1 11.78 -7.45 48.07
CA MET A 1 10.85 -8.26 47.25
C MET A 1 9.86 -7.28 46.68
N ASP A 2 10.09 -6.83 45.45
CA ASP A 2 9.28 -5.82 44.78
C ASP A 2 8.83 -6.42 43.45
N ASN A 3 7.56 -6.80 43.38
CA ASN A 3 6.96 -7.48 42.24
C ASN A 3 6.12 -6.45 41.46
N THR A 4 6.78 -5.75 40.54
CA THR A 4 6.10 -4.88 39.58
C THR A 4 5.56 -5.74 38.44
N VAL A 5 4.28 -6.12 38.53
CA VAL A 5 3.55 -6.78 37.45
C VAL A 5 3.32 -5.75 36.34
N ARG A 6 4.12 -5.80 35.27
CA ARG A 6 3.81 -5.14 33.99
C ARG A 6 2.56 -5.77 33.43
N LYS A 7 1.47 -5.00 33.35
CA LYS A 7 0.32 -5.33 32.51
C LYS A 7 0.74 -5.14 31.05
N GLU A 8 1.12 -6.23 30.38
CA GLU A 8 1.07 -6.28 28.93
C GLU A 8 -0.40 -6.10 28.53
N GLN A 9 -0.72 -4.96 27.93
CA GLN A 9 -1.99 -4.78 27.24
C GLN A 9 -1.97 -5.69 26.01
N ASP A 10 -2.95 -6.59 25.95
CA ASP A 10 -3.09 -7.63 24.94
C ASP A 10 -3.53 -7.01 23.59
N GLY A 11 -2.61 -6.30 22.93
CA GLY A 11 -2.84 -5.67 21.62
C GLY A 11 -3.17 -6.67 20.50
N THR A 12 -2.92 -7.96 20.74
CA THR A 12 -3.14 -9.04 19.75
C THR A 12 -4.62 -9.36 19.51
N ALA A 13 -5.50 -9.03 20.46
CA ALA A 13 -6.94 -9.21 20.35
C ALA A 13 -7.60 -8.08 19.55
N TYR A 14 -7.14 -6.83 19.74
CA TYR A 14 -7.62 -5.67 19.00
C TYR A 14 -7.29 -5.79 17.50
N ASP A 15 -6.06 -6.22 17.18
CA ASP A 15 -5.61 -6.44 15.80
C ASP A 15 -6.41 -7.54 15.08
N PHE A 16 -6.97 -8.51 15.84
CA PHE A 16 -7.80 -9.59 15.31
C PHE A 16 -9.22 -9.12 14.98
N PHE A 17 -9.90 -8.43 15.91
CA PHE A 17 -11.23 -7.90 15.67
C PHE A 17 -11.24 -6.87 14.55
N HIS A 18 -10.18 -6.06 14.44
CA HIS A 18 -10.10 -5.03 13.42
C HIS A 18 -9.83 -5.60 12.02
N ALA A 19 -9.03 -6.68 11.92
CA ALA A 19 -8.80 -7.38 10.65
C ALA A 19 -10.03 -8.16 10.18
N ASP A 20 -10.67 -8.93 11.07
CA ASP A 20 -11.91 -9.68 10.76
C ASP A 20 -13.07 -8.73 10.39
N TYR A 21 -13.17 -7.56 11.04
CA TYR A 21 -14.16 -6.54 10.70
C TYR A 21 -13.99 -5.99 9.28
N TRP A 22 -12.77 -5.60 8.88
CA TRP A 22 -12.54 -5.07 7.53
C TRP A 22 -12.70 -6.12 6.44
N LEU A 23 -12.25 -7.36 6.68
CA LEU A 23 -12.41 -8.48 5.75
C LEU A 23 -13.89 -8.85 5.54
N ARG A 24 -14.71 -8.82 6.60
CA ARG A 24 -16.17 -9.01 6.48
C ARG A 24 -16.86 -7.85 5.77
N ARG A 25 -16.35 -6.62 5.91
CA ARG A 25 -16.91 -5.42 5.27
C ARG A 25 -16.70 -5.44 3.75
N GLU A 26 -15.51 -5.80 3.27
CA GLU A 26 -15.24 -5.97 1.83
C GLU A 26 -16.09 -7.11 1.22
N ARG A 27 -16.22 -8.24 1.91
CA ARG A 27 -17.03 -9.39 1.47
C ARG A 27 -18.53 -9.14 1.46
N SER A 28 -19.02 -8.19 2.26
CA SER A 28 -20.46 -7.89 2.35
C SER A 28 -21.04 -7.17 1.13
N GLY A 29 -20.23 -6.84 0.13
CA GLY A 29 -20.69 -6.12 -1.07
C GLY A 29 -21.19 -4.70 -0.78
N LYS A 30 -21.04 -4.18 0.45
CA LYS A 30 -21.32 -2.79 0.81
C LYS A 30 -20.31 -1.78 0.24
N VAL A 31 -19.65 -2.14 -0.86
CA VAL A 31 -19.01 -1.21 -1.81
C VAL A 31 -20.07 -0.47 -2.64
N ASP A 32 -21.31 -0.97 -2.63
CA ASP A 32 -22.49 -0.42 -3.31
C ASP A 32 -22.77 1.07 -2.98
N ALA A 33 -22.41 1.54 -1.79
CA ALA A 33 -22.60 2.94 -1.43
C ALA A 33 -21.71 3.88 -2.24
N PHE A 34 -20.49 3.46 -2.61
CA PHE A 34 -19.52 4.26 -3.34
C PHE A 34 -19.83 4.32 -4.85
N GLU A 35 -20.21 3.17 -5.45
CA GLU A 35 -20.61 3.11 -6.86
C GLU A 35 -21.94 3.83 -7.12
N ARG A 36 -22.92 3.73 -6.19
CA ARG A 36 -24.19 4.47 -6.30
C ARG A 36 -24.00 5.98 -6.12
N TYR A 37 -23.11 6.43 -5.21
CA TYR A 37 -22.83 7.86 -5.04
C TYR A 37 -22.06 8.46 -6.22
N GLY A 38 -21.11 7.71 -6.80
CA GLY A 38 -20.40 8.13 -8.01
C GLY A 38 -21.33 8.29 -9.23
N ALA A 39 -22.32 7.42 -9.36
CA ALA A 39 -23.34 7.50 -10.41
C ALA A 39 -24.33 8.67 -10.21
N GLU A 40 -24.66 9.05 -8.98
CA GLU A 40 -25.58 10.15 -8.67
C GLU A 40 -24.96 11.54 -8.87
N ARG A 41 -23.64 11.71 -8.66
CA ARG A 41 -22.94 13.00 -8.86
C ARG A 41 -22.42 13.26 -10.28
N SER A 42 -22.52 12.30 -11.20
CA SER A 42 -22.24 12.48 -12.65
C SER A 42 -23.15 13.55 -13.32
N LYS A 43 -24.20 14.01 -12.62
CA LYS A 43 -25.12 15.05 -13.09
C LYS A 43 -24.71 16.48 -12.71
N ASP A 44 -23.79 16.66 -11.77
CA ASP A 44 -23.28 17.98 -11.40
C ASP A 44 -21.96 18.25 -12.13
N LYS A 45 -21.87 19.44 -12.76
CA LYS A 45 -20.73 19.84 -13.59
C LYS A 45 -19.40 19.61 -12.84
N PRO A 46 -18.38 19.03 -13.49
CA PRO A 46 -17.08 18.86 -12.86
C PRO A 46 -16.52 20.21 -12.42
N ARG A 47 -16.25 20.37 -11.12
CA ARG A 47 -15.42 21.47 -10.63
C ARG A 47 -14.05 21.33 -11.29
N GLN A 48 -13.69 22.29 -12.12
CA GLN A 48 -12.33 22.45 -12.61
C GLN A 48 -11.43 22.68 -11.40
N PHE A 49 -10.72 21.65 -10.95
CA PHE A 49 -9.66 21.82 -9.98
C PHE A 49 -8.42 22.39 -10.68
N MET A 50 -7.92 23.48 -10.09
CA MET A 50 -6.74 24.22 -10.49
C MET A 50 -5.52 23.30 -10.63
N THR A 51 -4.91 23.33 -11.81
CA THR A 51 -3.55 22.86 -12.05
C THR A 51 -2.55 23.90 -11.55
N SER A 52 -2.36 23.99 -10.23
CA SER A 52 -1.27 24.76 -9.63
C SER A 52 -1.03 24.18 -8.23
N GLU A 53 0.06 23.52 -7.87
CA GLU A 53 1.46 23.67 -8.26
C GLU A 53 2.13 22.29 -8.32
N ILE A 54 2.65 21.91 -9.49
CA ILE A 54 3.61 20.80 -9.58
C ILE A 54 4.98 21.38 -9.18
N LEU A 55 5.52 20.95 -8.03
CA LEU A 55 6.86 21.33 -7.56
C LEU A 55 7.92 21.10 -8.66
N PRO A 56 8.98 21.92 -8.76
CA PRO A 56 10.00 21.79 -9.80
C PRO A 56 10.63 20.38 -9.90
N ALA A 57 10.70 19.67 -8.77
CA ALA A 57 11.26 18.31 -8.68
C ALA A 57 10.39 17.24 -9.36
N THR A 58 9.07 17.38 -9.38
CA THR A 58 8.15 16.44 -10.07
C THR A 58 7.99 16.81 -11.54
N ARG A 59 8.12 18.08 -11.90
CA ARG A 59 8.07 18.57 -13.29
C ARG A 59 9.20 17.99 -14.15
N GLY A 60 10.42 17.93 -13.61
CA GLY A 60 11.57 17.34 -14.30
C GLY A 60 11.48 15.81 -14.51
N LEU A 61 10.66 15.11 -13.72
CA LEU A 61 10.36 13.68 -13.93
C LEU A 61 9.28 13.50 -15.00
N ILE A 62 8.22 14.32 -14.96
CA ILE A 62 7.12 14.32 -15.93
C ILE A 62 7.61 14.72 -17.33
N ASP A 63 8.46 15.75 -17.45
CA ASP A 63 9.02 16.19 -18.73
C ASP A 63 9.95 15.15 -19.37
N LYS A 64 10.62 14.32 -18.55
CA LYS A 64 11.42 13.17 -19.04
C LYS A 64 10.57 11.96 -19.44
N LEU A 65 9.30 11.92 -19.07
CA LEU A 65 8.36 10.82 -19.33
C LEU A 65 7.27 11.22 -20.35
N ARG A 66 7.36 12.40 -20.96
CA ARG A 66 6.38 12.90 -21.93
C ARG A 66 6.48 12.14 -23.25
N ILE A 67 5.43 11.40 -23.59
CA ILE A 67 5.24 10.77 -24.90
C ILE A 67 4.97 11.87 -25.95
N PRO A 68 5.62 11.87 -27.14
CA PRO A 68 5.32 12.84 -28.20
C PRO A 68 3.83 12.81 -28.58
N GLN A 69 3.24 13.98 -28.81
CA GLN A 69 1.81 14.15 -29.13
C GLN A 69 1.54 14.26 -30.64
N ASP A 70 2.57 14.07 -31.48
CA ASP A 70 2.44 14.16 -32.93
C ASP A 70 2.43 12.77 -33.58
N PRO A 71 1.27 12.26 -34.05
CA PRO A 71 1.17 10.97 -34.71
C PRO A 71 1.77 10.95 -36.13
N SER A 72 2.31 12.07 -36.63
CA SER A 72 2.95 12.14 -37.95
C SER A 72 4.47 11.93 -37.95
N GLU A 73 5.11 11.87 -36.77
CA GLU A 73 6.54 11.53 -36.63
C GLU A 73 6.80 10.00 -36.53
N GLU A 74 5.76 9.17 -36.57
CA GLU A 74 5.82 7.75 -36.22
C GLU A 74 6.32 6.79 -37.31
N LYS A 75 6.75 7.29 -38.48
CA LYS A 75 7.08 6.42 -39.63
C LYS A 75 8.56 6.16 -39.90
N GLU A 76 9.50 6.69 -39.12
CA GLU A 76 10.92 6.50 -39.42
C GLU A 76 11.84 6.44 -38.18
N GLN A 77 11.38 5.85 -37.07
CA GLN A 77 12.23 5.60 -35.88
C GLN A 77 12.02 4.19 -35.27
N ASP A 78 11.80 3.18 -36.10
CA ASP A 78 11.72 1.77 -35.66
C ASP A 78 13.11 1.10 -35.46
N THR A 79 14.13 1.90 -35.12
CA THR A 79 15.43 1.38 -34.69
C THR A 79 16.04 2.32 -33.66
N LEU A 80 16.14 1.81 -32.43
CA LEU A 80 17.00 2.31 -31.34
C LEU A 80 16.46 3.51 -30.53
N LEU A 81 15.23 3.41 -29.99
CA LEU A 81 15.08 3.94 -28.63
C LEU A 81 16.04 3.12 -27.75
N PRO A 82 17.07 3.71 -27.12
CA PRO A 82 17.93 2.95 -26.25
C PRO A 82 17.05 2.39 -25.14
N LYS A 83 16.88 1.07 -25.13
CA LYS A 83 16.38 0.24 -24.01
C LYS A 83 17.22 0.39 -22.72
N ARG A 84 18.00 1.46 -22.59
CA ARG A 84 18.33 2.03 -21.29
C ARG A 84 17.05 2.68 -20.77
N LEU A 85 16.13 1.86 -20.27
CA LEU A 85 15.33 2.30 -19.14
C LEU A 85 16.33 3.01 -18.22
N ILE A 86 16.14 4.30 -18.02
CA ILE A 86 16.80 5.00 -16.94
C ILE A 86 16.55 4.09 -15.74
N GLU A 87 17.60 3.54 -15.16
CA GLU A 87 17.51 2.76 -13.94
C GLU A 87 17.12 3.79 -12.88
N VAL A 88 15.81 4.07 -12.81
CA VAL A 88 15.27 5.09 -11.94
C VAL A 88 15.49 4.54 -10.55
N ASP A 89 16.41 5.17 -9.83
CA ASP A 89 16.64 4.89 -8.43
C ASP A 89 15.46 5.44 -7.61
N PHE A 90 14.33 4.72 -7.69
CA PHE A 90 13.10 5.05 -6.99
C PHE A 90 13.32 5.13 -5.48
N LEU A 91 14.26 4.37 -4.92
CA LEU A 91 14.60 4.43 -3.50
C LEU A 91 15.22 5.78 -3.13
N ARG A 92 16.14 6.30 -3.96
CA ARG A 92 16.69 7.64 -3.78
C ARG A 92 15.61 8.71 -3.90
N TYR A 93 14.74 8.62 -4.89
CA TYR A 93 13.63 9.58 -5.05
C TYR A 93 12.66 9.53 -3.87
N LEU A 94 12.29 8.34 -3.40
CA LEU A 94 11.41 8.17 -2.25
C LEU A 94 11.98 8.80 -0.98
N GLY A 95 13.31 8.78 -0.83
CA GLY A 95 14.02 9.46 0.26
C GLY A 95 13.77 10.97 0.32
N ILE A 96 13.66 11.65 -0.83
CA ILE A 96 13.55 13.11 -0.92
C ILE A 96 12.12 13.64 -1.06
N ILE A 97 11.12 12.78 -1.32
CA ILE A 97 9.71 13.19 -1.40
C ILE A 97 9.23 13.73 -0.05
N THR A 98 8.41 14.79 -0.07
CA THR A 98 7.91 15.44 1.15
C THR A 98 6.39 15.41 1.31
N ASN A 99 5.67 14.70 0.43
CA ASN A 99 4.21 14.56 0.48
C ASN A 99 3.75 13.19 -0.06
N GLU A 100 2.52 12.82 0.28
CA GLU A 100 1.89 11.54 0.01
C GLU A 100 1.68 11.33 -1.49
N VAL A 101 1.24 12.37 -2.19
CA VAL A 101 1.01 12.36 -3.65
C VAL A 101 2.29 11.99 -4.41
N GLY A 102 3.44 12.53 -4.02
CA GLY A 102 4.73 12.22 -4.61
C GLY A 102 5.16 10.78 -4.34
N ALA A 103 4.85 10.24 -3.17
CA ALA A 103 5.15 8.85 -2.83
C ALA A 103 4.25 7.90 -3.65
N ILE A 104 2.95 8.19 -3.75
CA ILE A 104 1.99 7.46 -4.59
C ILE A 104 2.42 7.48 -6.06
N ALA A 105 2.90 8.61 -6.56
CA ALA A 105 3.43 8.71 -7.92
C ALA A 105 4.64 7.79 -8.15
N ILE A 106 5.54 7.67 -7.17
CA ILE A 106 6.66 6.72 -7.23
C ILE A 106 6.16 5.28 -7.31
N ALA A 107 5.18 4.89 -6.48
CA ALA A 107 4.61 3.55 -6.54
C ALA A 107 4.04 3.23 -7.94
N ARG A 108 3.28 4.16 -8.52
CA ARG A 108 2.74 4.01 -9.89
C ARG A 108 3.84 3.88 -10.93
N LEU A 109 4.83 4.76 -10.92
CA LEU A 109 5.95 4.74 -11.88
C LEU A 109 6.82 3.48 -11.73
N ALA A 110 6.85 2.90 -10.53
CA ALA A 110 7.54 1.65 -10.27
C ALA A 110 6.77 0.41 -10.71
N GLY A 111 5.55 0.55 -11.24
CA GLY A 111 4.72 -0.56 -11.72
C GLY A 111 3.70 -1.09 -10.71
N PHE A 112 3.49 -0.39 -9.58
CA PHE A 112 2.45 -0.72 -8.58
C PHE A 112 1.22 0.16 -8.81
N GLY A 113 0.55 -0.07 -9.94
CA GLY A 113 -0.54 0.78 -10.43
C GLY A 113 -1.78 0.71 -9.55
N ASP A 114 -2.17 -0.50 -9.15
CA ASP A 114 -3.40 -0.75 -8.39
C ASP A 114 -3.28 -0.24 -6.95
N THR A 115 -2.13 -0.49 -6.34
CA THR A 115 -1.67 0.07 -5.07
C THR A 115 -1.72 1.59 -5.10
N ALA A 116 -1.13 2.21 -6.13
CA ALA A 116 -1.14 3.66 -6.25
C ALA A 116 -2.56 4.22 -6.41
N ASN A 117 -3.42 3.55 -7.18
CA ASN A 117 -4.84 3.91 -7.31
C ASN A 117 -5.54 3.84 -5.95
N ARG A 118 -5.36 2.74 -5.22
CA ARG A 118 -5.98 2.51 -3.92
C ARG A 118 -5.52 3.54 -2.89
N LEU A 119 -4.22 3.82 -2.82
CA LEU A 119 -3.67 4.86 -1.94
C LEU A 119 -4.23 6.25 -2.27
N GLY A 120 -4.37 6.57 -3.56
CA GLY A 120 -5.00 7.83 -4.00
C GLY A 120 -6.46 7.94 -3.57
N GLN A 121 -7.23 6.85 -3.67
CA GLN A 121 -8.62 6.82 -3.18
C GLN A 121 -8.70 7.01 -1.66
N ILE A 122 -7.82 6.35 -0.91
CA ILE A 122 -7.77 6.50 0.56
C ILE A 122 -7.46 7.94 0.94
N LEU A 123 -6.48 8.56 0.29
CA LEU A 123 -6.11 9.95 0.56
C LEU A 123 -7.28 10.91 0.32
N LEU A 124 -7.96 10.79 -0.82
CA LEU A 124 -9.14 11.60 -1.13
C LEU A 124 -10.29 11.35 -0.15
N PHE A 125 -10.49 10.09 0.27
CA PHE A 125 -11.54 9.73 1.21
C PHE A 125 -11.31 10.33 2.60
N GLN A 126 -10.08 10.27 3.12
CA GLN A 126 -9.73 10.88 4.41
C GLN A 126 -9.92 12.41 4.38
N GLU A 127 -9.54 13.05 3.28
CA GLU A 127 -9.72 14.50 3.09
C GLU A 127 -11.21 14.93 3.05
N GLU A 128 -12.10 14.14 2.43
CA GLU A 128 -13.51 14.50 2.26
C GLU A 128 -14.41 14.04 3.43
N PHE A 129 -14.13 12.88 4.03
CA PHE A 129 -15.09 12.20 4.92
C PHE A 129 -14.60 11.97 6.35
N GLU A 130 -13.29 11.95 6.59
CA GLU A 130 -12.70 11.64 7.91
C GLU A 130 -11.67 12.70 8.34
N PRO A 131 -12.00 14.00 8.33
CA PRO A 131 -11.04 15.07 8.63
C PRO A 131 -10.54 15.06 10.08
N ASP A 132 -11.27 14.40 10.99
CA ASP A 132 -10.93 14.27 12.40
C ASP A 132 -10.05 13.04 12.69
N GLU A 133 -9.91 12.11 11.73
CA GLU A 133 -9.03 10.95 11.87
C GLU A 133 -7.57 11.30 11.59
N GLN A 134 -6.66 10.46 12.07
CA GLN A 134 -5.24 10.67 11.82
C GLN A 134 -4.95 10.45 10.33
N PRO A 135 -4.39 11.46 9.62
CA PRO A 135 -4.14 11.35 8.20
C PRO A 135 -3.09 10.25 7.93
N LEU A 136 -3.13 9.67 6.73
CA LEU A 136 -2.11 8.77 6.22
C LEU A 136 -0.70 9.32 6.47
N ALA A 137 0.08 8.66 7.32
CA ALA A 137 1.41 9.10 7.68
C ALA A 137 2.39 8.87 6.52
N LEU A 138 2.92 9.95 5.94
CA LEU A 138 3.91 9.89 4.86
C LEU A 138 5.07 8.93 5.14
N SER A 139 5.60 8.92 6.36
CA SER A 139 6.71 8.03 6.74
C SER A 139 6.31 6.56 6.65
N SER A 140 5.11 6.20 7.12
CA SER A 140 4.57 4.83 7.01
C SER A 140 4.38 4.43 5.53
N LEU A 141 3.79 5.33 4.73
CA LEU A 141 3.63 5.16 3.30
C LEU A 141 4.96 4.93 2.57
N LYS A 142 6.00 5.71 2.92
CA LYS A 142 7.34 5.51 2.38
C LYS A 142 7.93 4.15 2.75
N GLN A 143 7.74 3.67 3.97
CA GLN A 143 8.22 2.34 4.35
C GLN A 143 7.54 1.23 3.54
N PHE A 144 6.22 1.35 3.35
CA PHE A 144 5.46 0.43 2.52
C PHE A 144 5.94 0.44 1.05
N ILE A 145 6.08 1.61 0.43
CA ILE A 145 6.55 1.70 -0.96
C ILE A 145 7.99 1.18 -1.08
N ARG A 146 8.85 1.50 -0.10
CA ARG A 146 10.22 0.97 -0.04
C ARG A 146 10.20 -0.56 -0.04
N PHE A 147 9.32 -1.18 0.76
CA PHE A 147 9.16 -2.62 0.80
C PHE A 147 8.81 -3.19 -0.59
N LEU A 148 7.82 -2.61 -1.28
CA LEU A 148 7.46 -3.03 -2.65
C LEU A 148 8.63 -2.87 -3.64
N LEU A 149 9.38 -1.77 -3.54
CA LEU A 149 10.53 -1.50 -4.41
C LEU A 149 11.69 -2.48 -4.19
N VAL A 150 11.92 -2.92 -2.94
CA VAL A 150 12.97 -3.87 -2.58
C VAL A 150 12.57 -5.30 -2.96
N HIS A 151 11.32 -5.68 -2.70
CA HIS A 151 10.80 -7.02 -2.98
C HIS A 151 10.04 -7.06 -4.31
N ARG A 152 10.76 -6.70 -5.39
CA ARG A 152 10.23 -6.80 -6.76
C ARG A 152 9.75 -8.23 -7.03
N GLY A 153 8.51 -8.36 -7.50
CA GLY A 153 7.85 -9.66 -7.73
C GLY A 153 6.76 -9.97 -6.71
N VAL A 154 6.68 -9.21 -5.61
CA VAL A 154 5.49 -9.22 -4.76
C VAL A 154 4.33 -8.53 -5.49
N GLN A 155 3.17 -9.17 -5.46
CA GLN A 155 1.88 -8.68 -5.92
C GLN A 155 1.38 -7.52 -5.06
N GLU A 156 0.52 -6.73 -5.69
CA GLU A 156 -0.13 -5.58 -5.09
C GLU A 156 -1.08 -6.06 -3.97
N PRO A 157 -0.82 -5.71 -2.69
CA PRO A 157 -1.66 -6.13 -1.58
C PRO A 157 -2.97 -5.35 -1.54
N SER A 158 -3.94 -5.87 -0.79
CA SER A 158 -5.01 -5.04 -0.25
C SER A 158 -4.42 -4.07 0.78
N ILE A 159 -4.86 -2.81 0.74
CA ILE A 159 -4.31 -1.73 1.56
C ILE A 159 -5.42 -1.13 2.42
N VAL A 160 -5.12 -1.02 3.71
CA VAL A 160 -5.92 -0.26 4.68
C VAL A 160 -5.02 0.71 5.43
N VAL A 161 -5.61 1.79 5.92
CA VAL A 161 -4.95 2.74 6.83
C VAL A 161 -5.53 2.52 8.22
N THR A 162 -4.65 2.43 9.22
CA THR A 162 -5.08 2.28 10.61
C THR A 162 -5.56 3.61 11.18
N ASP A 163 -6.24 3.56 12.33
CA ASP A 163 -6.62 4.74 13.12
C ASP A 163 -5.43 5.63 13.51
N ARG A 164 -4.21 5.11 13.39
CA ARG A 164 -2.95 5.81 13.63
C ARG A 164 -2.31 6.41 12.37
N GLY A 165 -2.99 6.32 11.23
CA GLY A 165 -2.46 6.74 9.93
C GLY A 165 -1.40 5.80 9.35
N ASN A 166 -1.21 4.59 9.90
CA ASN A 166 -0.23 3.63 9.37
C ASN A 166 -0.81 2.86 8.18
N VAL A 167 0.02 2.59 7.18
CA VAL A 167 -0.30 1.66 6.11
C VAL A 167 -0.20 0.22 6.60
N LYS A 168 -1.26 -0.55 6.37
CA LYS A 168 -1.30 -2.00 6.55
C LYS A 168 -1.57 -2.67 5.21
N ALA A 169 -0.61 -3.47 4.78
CA ALA A 169 -0.67 -4.28 3.56
C ALA A 169 -1.10 -5.71 3.91
N ILE A 170 -2.05 -6.25 3.15
CA ILE A 170 -2.65 -7.56 3.37
C ILE A 170 -2.57 -8.37 2.08
N TRP A 171 -1.92 -9.53 2.15
CA TRP A 171 -1.94 -10.56 1.13
C TRP A 171 -2.81 -11.72 1.63
N GLU A 172 -3.94 -11.95 0.96
CA GLU A 172 -4.89 -13.00 1.29
C GLU A 172 -5.02 -13.94 0.08
N TYR A 173 -4.72 -15.22 0.31
CA TYR A 173 -4.94 -16.28 -0.68
C TYR A 173 -6.20 -17.08 -0.37
N SER A 174 -6.51 -17.25 0.92
CA SER A 174 -7.74 -17.86 1.42
C SER A 174 -8.00 -17.43 2.85
N GLU A 175 -9.16 -17.78 3.42
CA GLU A 175 -9.51 -17.48 4.82
C GLU A 175 -8.50 -18.01 5.85
N LYS A 176 -7.70 -19.01 5.47
CA LYS A 176 -6.70 -19.66 6.31
C LYS A 176 -5.26 -19.33 5.91
N GLN A 177 -5.08 -18.49 4.89
CA GLN A 177 -3.80 -18.11 4.29
C GLN A 177 -3.78 -16.61 4.09
N ILE A 178 -3.44 -15.91 5.17
CA ILE A 178 -3.40 -14.46 5.21
C ILE A 178 -2.04 -14.06 5.79
N PHE A 179 -1.37 -13.14 5.12
CA PHE A 179 -0.20 -12.46 5.64
C PHE A 179 -0.43 -10.96 5.59
N TRP A 180 -0.19 -10.26 6.69
CA TRP A 180 -0.22 -8.81 6.67
C TRP A 180 0.97 -8.21 7.37
N ILE A 181 1.32 -7.00 6.92
CA ILE A 181 2.36 -6.14 7.52
C ILE A 181 1.76 -4.76 7.75
N GLU A 182 1.85 -4.25 8.98
CA GLU A 182 1.62 -2.85 9.32
C GLU A 182 2.97 -2.13 9.41
N PHE A 183 3.12 -1.05 8.65
CA PHE A 183 4.36 -0.28 8.55
C PHE A 183 4.33 0.93 9.50
N TYR A 184 5.28 1.02 10.41
CA TYR A 184 5.36 2.14 11.35
C TYR A 184 6.29 3.24 10.83
N PRO A 185 6.05 4.53 11.19
CA PRO A 185 6.92 5.63 10.83
C PRO A 185 8.40 5.46 11.24
N SER A 186 8.68 4.68 12.29
CA SER A 186 10.02 4.37 12.77
C SER A 186 10.83 3.48 11.81
N GLY A 187 10.17 2.81 10.86
CA GLY A 187 10.77 1.76 10.04
C GLY A 187 10.57 0.34 10.58
N ASP A 188 10.03 0.22 11.79
CA ASP A 188 9.56 -1.06 12.32
C ASP A 188 8.27 -1.51 11.63
N VAL A 189 7.98 -2.80 11.74
CA VAL A 189 6.73 -3.38 11.28
C VAL A 189 6.13 -4.31 12.32
N ARG A 190 4.80 -4.40 12.32
CA ARG A 190 4.08 -5.55 12.87
C ARG A 190 3.67 -6.47 11.75
N TYR A 191 3.69 -7.76 11.98
CA TYR A 191 3.17 -8.72 11.02
C TYR A 191 2.34 -9.81 11.69
N LEU A 192 1.50 -10.43 10.89
CA LEU A 192 0.72 -11.61 11.24
C LEU A 192 0.65 -12.53 10.03
N ALA A 193 0.85 -13.82 10.27
CA ALA A 193 0.64 -14.89 9.32
C ALA A 193 -0.38 -15.89 9.89
N PHE A 194 -1.36 -16.23 9.08
CA PHE A 194 -2.21 -17.41 9.24
C PHE A 194 -1.76 -18.45 8.22
N VAL A 195 -1.26 -19.57 8.71
CA VAL A 195 -0.69 -20.66 7.89
C VAL A 195 -1.50 -21.93 8.11
N PRO A 196 -1.92 -22.66 7.07
CA PRO A 196 -2.65 -23.92 7.24
C PRO A 196 -1.85 -24.92 8.10
N ASN A 197 -2.51 -25.46 9.12
CA ASN A 197 -1.93 -26.49 9.98
C ASN A 197 -3.01 -27.52 10.36
N GLU A 198 -3.03 -28.64 9.65
CA GLU A 198 -4.02 -29.72 9.81
C GLU A 198 -3.98 -30.40 11.18
N ARG A 199 -2.90 -30.22 11.95
CA ARG A 199 -2.78 -30.81 13.30
C ARG A 199 -3.54 -30.01 14.36
N ARG A 200 -3.96 -28.77 14.05
CA ARG A 200 -4.76 -27.94 14.95
C ARG A 200 -6.25 -28.10 14.65
N SER A 201 -7.08 -27.99 15.67
CA SER A 201 -8.54 -28.09 15.52
C SER A 201 -9.16 -26.98 14.69
N ASP A 202 -8.55 -25.79 14.68
CA ASP A 202 -8.94 -24.65 13.82
C ASP A 202 -8.37 -24.77 12.39
N GLY A 203 -7.41 -25.69 12.19
CA GLY A 203 -6.71 -25.90 10.93
C GLY A 203 -5.71 -24.80 10.56
N VAL A 204 -5.35 -23.91 11.51
CA VAL A 204 -4.51 -22.73 11.22
C VAL A 204 -3.51 -22.49 12.34
N GLU A 205 -2.24 -22.34 11.98
CA GLU A 205 -1.20 -21.82 12.83
C GLU A 205 -1.08 -20.30 12.68
N ARG A 206 -0.98 -19.61 13.82
CA ARG A 206 -0.88 -18.16 13.88
C ARG A 206 0.54 -17.77 14.32
N THR A 207 1.22 -16.97 13.51
CA THR A 207 2.52 -16.39 13.86
C THR A 207 2.42 -14.88 13.76
N ALA A 208 2.80 -14.16 14.82
CA ALA A 208 2.81 -12.70 14.86
C ALA A 208 4.13 -12.20 15.43
N GLY A 209 4.48 -10.95 15.13
CA GLY A 209 5.64 -10.33 15.75
C GLY A 209 5.86 -8.87 15.38
N TRP A 210 6.92 -8.32 15.95
CA TRP A 210 7.44 -6.97 15.72
C TRP A 210 8.88 -7.10 15.22
N SER A 211 9.25 -6.42 14.13
CA SER A 211 10.59 -6.54 13.52
C SER A 211 10.84 -5.43 12.49
N THR A 212 11.86 -5.60 11.65
CA THR A 212 12.01 -4.85 10.40
C THR A 212 11.18 -5.48 9.26
N ALA A 213 10.93 -4.71 8.20
CA ALA A 213 10.22 -5.21 7.01
C ALA A 213 10.94 -6.39 6.35
N SER A 214 12.28 -6.36 6.33
CA SER A 214 13.10 -7.46 5.79
C SER A 214 12.93 -8.74 6.60
N ASP A 215 13.03 -8.66 7.94
CA ASP A 215 12.85 -9.86 8.79
C ASP A 215 11.43 -10.42 8.66
N ALA A 216 10.42 -9.54 8.57
CA ALA A 216 9.04 -9.96 8.38
C ALA A 216 8.87 -10.72 7.05
N PHE A 217 9.54 -10.27 5.99
CA PHE A 217 9.56 -10.97 4.70
C PHE A 217 10.29 -12.32 4.77
N GLU A 218 11.45 -12.37 5.42
CA GLU A 218 12.19 -13.64 5.63
C GLU A 218 11.36 -14.65 6.44
N ARG A 219 10.62 -14.18 7.44
CA ARG A 219 9.66 -15.02 8.17
C ARG A 219 8.52 -15.49 7.28
N ALA A 220 7.98 -14.63 6.42
CA ALA A 220 6.98 -15.03 5.44
C ALA A 220 7.52 -16.12 4.51
N GLN A 221 8.79 -16.04 4.08
CA GLN A 221 9.43 -17.08 3.27
C GLN A 221 9.54 -18.40 4.04
N GLY A 222 9.99 -18.36 5.30
CA GLY A 222 10.09 -19.54 6.16
C GLY A 222 8.74 -20.24 6.40
N LEU A 223 7.64 -19.49 6.34
CA LEU A 223 6.27 -20.00 6.48
C LEU A 223 5.64 -20.42 5.14
N GLY A 224 6.34 -20.23 4.01
CA GLY A 224 5.77 -20.42 2.67
C GLY A 224 4.70 -19.38 2.29
N ALA A 225 4.53 -18.33 3.09
CA ALA A 225 3.54 -17.27 2.89
C ALA A 225 3.87 -16.37 1.70
N THR A 226 5.13 -16.33 1.25
CA THR A 226 5.51 -15.58 0.05
C THR A 226 4.86 -16.12 -1.22
N ALA A 227 4.42 -17.39 -1.24
CA ALA A 227 3.62 -17.89 -2.36
C ALA A 227 2.35 -17.05 -2.55
N TRP A 228 1.70 -16.62 -1.46
CA TRP A 228 0.50 -15.79 -1.48
C TRP A 228 0.76 -14.36 -1.92
N MET A 229 2.04 -13.98 -1.97
CA MET A 229 2.50 -12.65 -2.31
C MET A 229 2.94 -12.57 -3.78
N VAL A 230 2.95 -13.64 -4.58
CA VAL A 230 3.58 -13.63 -5.92
C VAL A 230 2.71 -14.18 -7.06
N PHE A 231 1.42 -14.48 -6.82
CA PHE A 231 0.60 -15.38 -7.66
C PHE A 231 -0.20 -14.73 -8.81
#